data_AF-A0A956Y6L4-F1
#
_entry.id   AF-A0A956Y6L4-F1
#
_cell.length_a   1.000
_cell.length_b   1.000
_cell.length_c   1.000
_cell.angle_alpha   90.00
_cell.angle_beta   90.00
_cell.angle_gamma   90.00
#
_symmetry.space_group_name_H-M   'P 1'
#
loop_
_entity.id
_entity.type
_entity.pdbx_description
1 polymer ?
#
loop_
_entity_poly.entity_id
_entity_poly.type
_entity_poly.pdbx_seq_one_letter_code
_entity_poly.pdbx_strand_id
1 'polypeptide(L)'
;MEAKEFSALRISLASPEHIRSWSYGEVTKPETINYRRLRPEKDGLFCEAIFGPTRDWQCYCGKYKNIRYRGIVCDKCGVEVTRSSVRRERMGHIELAAPVAHVWYTRRVPSYLGLLLDVSRRNLDRVLYFAQYVITRVDEDARNRVIQRIEKELSLKEKELGGDIQDRIDEIRGNHDAYLGQYEDRVKAIDGHFETELNRLSDDVMKEAQRLQGRVETLMGQDAPEDINFEMADLVVATKGETINNDHISRVQEATNRYLSDLQQEIANMRQQELDSLGGEIEGVSAEVNSTLDEQLTELDSRLSNIRQSAEKQINEMRELHILQFLSENRYRELKSRYGNVFQASMGAEAFYDILRTLDLEKMSKELWKEVRTTKSKQRKKKATRRLSVVESLRASSNRPEWMILTVLPVIPPDLRPMVQLDGGRFATSDLNDLYRRVINRNN
;
A
#
# COMPACT_ATOMS: atom_id res chain seq x y z
N MET A 1 44.92 -40.89 -29.42
CA MET A 1 44.41 -40.02 -30.51
C MET A 1 43.74 -40.92 -31.54
N GLU A 2 42.45 -41.14 -31.40
CA GLU A 2 41.58 -41.58 -32.50
C GLU A 2 40.60 -40.44 -32.74
N ALA A 3 41.06 -39.45 -33.51
CA ALA A 3 40.19 -38.44 -34.08
C ALA A 3 39.95 -38.84 -35.53
N LYS A 4 38.99 -39.73 -35.78
CA LYS A 4 38.47 -39.98 -37.11
C LYS A 4 36.94 -40.02 -37.03
N GLU A 5 36.35 -39.04 -37.71
CA GLU A 5 34.91 -38.83 -38.00
C GLU A 5 34.05 -38.12 -36.94
N PHE A 6 34.45 -36.91 -36.50
CA PHE A 6 33.50 -35.93 -35.97
C PHE A 6 33.05 -34.99 -37.10
N SER A 7 31.74 -34.90 -37.37
CA SER A 7 31.17 -33.99 -38.38
C SER A 7 30.87 -32.60 -37.84
N ALA A 8 30.68 -32.45 -36.52
CA ALA A 8 30.41 -31.17 -35.86
C ALA A 8 30.84 -31.17 -34.39
N LEU A 9 31.12 -29.98 -33.85
CA LEU A 9 31.36 -29.72 -32.44
C LEU A 9 30.28 -28.77 -31.90
N ARG A 10 29.63 -29.14 -30.79
CA ARG A 10 28.59 -28.35 -30.14
C ARG A 10 29.04 -27.91 -28.73
N ILE A 11 28.73 -26.67 -28.38
CA ILE A 11 28.89 -26.14 -27.02
C ILE A 11 27.51 -25.83 -26.46
N SER A 12 27.26 -26.21 -25.20
CA SER A 12 26.00 -25.94 -24.49
C SER A 12 26.28 -25.59 -23.03
N LEU A 13 25.28 -25.04 -22.35
CA LEU A 13 25.35 -24.86 -20.89
C LEU A 13 25.38 -26.23 -20.21
N ALA A 14 26.21 -26.36 -19.17
CA ALA A 14 26.27 -27.55 -18.36
C ALA A 14 25.19 -27.47 -17.27
N SER A 15 24.32 -28.48 -17.20
CA SER A 15 23.37 -28.59 -16.11
C SER A 15 24.06 -29.16 -14.86
N PRO A 16 23.49 -29.00 -13.65
CA PRO A 16 24.01 -29.64 -12.45
C PRO A 16 24.14 -31.17 -12.60
N GLU A 17 23.20 -31.80 -13.28
CA GLU A 17 23.24 -33.25 -13.56
C GLU A 17 24.38 -33.62 -14.50
N HIS A 18 24.63 -32.83 -15.55
CA HIS A 18 25.77 -33.04 -16.44
C HIS A 18 27.10 -32.91 -15.69
N ILE A 19 27.25 -31.91 -14.82
CA ILE A 19 28.47 -31.74 -14.02
C ILE A 19 28.71 -32.94 -13.11
N ARG A 20 27.66 -33.46 -12.45
CA ARG A 20 27.76 -34.68 -11.65
C ARG A 20 28.12 -35.91 -12.49
N SER A 21 27.58 -36.03 -13.71
CA SER A 21 27.90 -37.14 -14.62
C SER A 21 29.35 -37.18 -15.06
N TRP A 22 30.02 -36.03 -15.13
CA TRP A 22 31.45 -35.95 -15.46
C TRP A 22 32.34 -36.22 -14.25
N SER A 23 31.78 -36.12 -13.05
CA SER A 23 32.55 -36.18 -11.83
C SER A 23 32.73 -37.60 -11.33
N TYR A 24 33.94 -37.89 -10.86
CA TYR A 24 34.30 -39.16 -10.23
C TYR A 24 34.18 -39.10 -8.69
N GLY A 25 33.77 -37.96 -8.13
CA GLY A 25 33.60 -37.79 -6.68
C GLY A 25 33.60 -36.32 -6.25
N GLU A 26 33.06 -36.08 -5.07
CA GLU A 26 32.97 -34.77 -4.45
C GLU A 26 34.25 -34.42 -3.67
N VAL A 27 34.74 -33.20 -3.85
CA VAL A 27 35.87 -32.65 -3.09
C VAL A 27 35.33 -31.85 -1.91
N THR A 28 35.36 -32.45 -0.72
CA THR A 28 34.85 -31.84 0.51
C THR A 28 35.93 -31.11 1.30
N LYS A 29 37.20 -31.47 1.09
CA LYS A 29 38.32 -31.00 1.91
C LYS A 29 39.23 -30.02 1.17
N PRO A 30 39.63 -28.91 1.81
CA PRO A 30 40.50 -27.90 1.21
C PRO A 30 41.97 -28.37 1.10
N GLU A 31 42.34 -29.43 1.81
CA GLU A 31 43.71 -29.92 1.86
C GLU A 31 44.19 -30.46 0.51
N THR A 32 45.47 -30.25 0.22
CA THR A 32 46.11 -30.71 -1.01
C THR A 32 46.90 -32.00 -0.77
N ILE A 33 48.09 -31.87 -0.22
CA ILE A 33 49.06 -32.95 -0.01
C ILE A 33 49.61 -32.83 1.41
N ASN A 34 49.81 -33.97 2.07
CA ASN A 34 50.48 -34.02 3.36
C ASN A 34 51.95 -33.64 3.22
N TYR A 35 52.39 -32.58 3.91
CA TYR A 35 53.77 -32.07 3.82
C TYR A 35 54.84 -33.07 4.30
N ARG A 36 54.51 -34.01 5.21
CA ARG A 36 55.46 -35.02 5.71
C ARG A 36 55.55 -36.24 4.79
N ARG A 37 54.39 -36.72 4.31
CA ARG A 37 54.31 -37.96 3.53
C ARG A 37 54.39 -37.73 2.02
N LEU A 38 54.26 -36.49 1.56
CA LEU A 38 54.15 -36.12 0.14
C LEU A 38 53.04 -36.88 -0.59
N ARG A 39 51.98 -37.23 0.15
CA ARG A 39 50.83 -37.97 -0.37
C ARG A 39 49.57 -37.13 -0.35
N PRO A 40 48.70 -37.23 -1.37
CA PRO A 40 47.43 -36.53 -1.37
C PRO A 40 46.60 -36.86 -0.13
N GLU A 41 45.91 -35.85 0.38
CA GLU A 41 44.93 -36.06 1.45
C GLU A 41 43.64 -36.70 0.89
N LYS A 42 42.95 -37.49 1.72
CA LYS A 42 41.68 -38.11 1.33
C LYS A 42 40.59 -37.04 1.24
N ASP A 43 39.74 -37.12 0.21
CA ASP A 43 38.65 -36.19 -0.11
C ASP A 43 39.10 -34.74 -0.41
N GLY A 44 40.42 -34.52 -0.51
CA GLY A 44 41.03 -33.24 -0.83
C GLY A 44 41.21 -32.98 -2.34
N LEU A 45 41.80 -31.84 -2.67
CA LEU A 45 41.96 -31.38 -4.06
C LEU A 45 42.79 -32.28 -4.97
N PHE A 46 43.59 -33.18 -4.40
CA PHE A 46 44.44 -34.12 -5.14
C PHE A 46 44.06 -35.59 -4.88
N CYS A 47 42.91 -35.84 -4.22
CA CYS A 47 42.50 -37.16 -3.76
C CYS A 47 42.60 -38.24 -4.85
N GLU A 48 43.31 -39.32 -4.55
CA GLU A 48 43.50 -40.43 -5.50
C GLU A 48 42.20 -41.22 -5.75
N ALA A 49 41.27 -41.23 -4.80
CA ALA A 49 40.00 -41.94 -4.96
C ALA A 49 39.13 -41.30 -6.05
N ILE A 50 39.16 -39.96 -6.13
CA ILE A 50 38.39 -39.17 -7.10
C ILE A 50 39.13 -39.10 -8.44
N PHE A 51 40.37 -38.60 -8.41
CA PHE A 51 41.09 -38.26 -9.64
C PHE A 51 41.90 -39.44 -10.23
N GLY A 52 42.07 -40.52 -9.49
CA GLY A 52 42.88 -41.68 -9.87
C GLY A 52 44.28 -41.69 -9.24
N PRO A 53 45.04 -42.77 -9.42
CA PRO A 53 46.27 -43.03 -8.68
C PRO A 53 47.43 -42.12 -9.12
N THR A 54 48.28 -41.69 -8.18
CA THR A 54 49.49 -40.88 -8.50
C THR A 54 50.57 -41.70 -9.21
N ARG A 55 50.63 -43.01 -8.96
CA ARG A 55 51.57 -43.95 -9.60
C ARG A 55 50.81 -45.00 -10.38
N ASP A 56 51.36 -45.41 -11.52
CA ASP A 56 50.74 -46.42 -12.36
C ASP A 56 50.51 -47.73 -11.60
N TRP A 57 49.28 -48.25 -11.71
CA TRP A 57 48.89 -49.54 -11.15
C TRP A 57 49.10 -49.67 -9.63
N GLN A 58 49.02 -48.56 -8.90
CA GLN A 58 49.19 -48.54 -7.45
C GLN A 58 48.06 -47.77 -6.75
N CYS A 59 47.37 -48.42 -5.81
CA CYS A 59 46.40 -47.75 -4.96
C CYS A 59 47.06 -46.96 -3.81
N TYR A 60 46.33 -46.00 -3.22
CA TYR A 60 46.81 -45.17 -2.11
C TYR A 60 47.39 -45.99 -0.94
N CYS A 61 46.66 -46.97 -0.40
CA CYS A 61 47.15 -47.75 0.74
C CYS A 61 48.28 -48.75 0.40
N GLY A 62 48.54 -48.99 -0.90
CA GLY A 62 49.52 -49.96 -1.35
C GLY A 62 49.12 -51.43 -1.20
N LYS A 63 47.86 -51.74 -0.85
CA LYS A 63 47.31 -53.12 -0.81
C LYS A 63 47.40 -53.78 -2.18
N TYR A 64 46.93 -53.07 -3.20
CA TYR A 64 47.01 -53.51 -4.60
C TYR A 64 48.11 -52.73 -5.33
N LYS A 65 49.05 -53.48 -5.93
CA LYS A 65 50.20 -52.99 -6.69
C LYS A 65 50.43 -53.89 -7.91
N ASN A 66 50.92 -53.31 -9.00
CA ASN A 66 51.20 -53.94 -10.29
C ASN A 66 49.97 -54.16 -11.17
N ILE A 67 50.22 -54.37 -12.46
CA ILE A 67 49.20 -54.44 -13.52
C ILE A 67 48.19 -55.59 -13.36
N ARG A 68 48.52 -56.61 -12.56
CA ARG A 68 47.66 -57.77 -12.26
C ARG A 68 46.32 -57.38 -11.60
N TYR A 69 46.25 -56.23 -10.94
CA TYR A 69 45.03 -55.74 -10.28
C TYR A 69 44.33 -54.64 -11.08
N ARG A 70 44.59 -54.54 -12.39
CA ARG A 70 43.98 -53.55 -13.28
C ARG A 70 42.45 -53.53 -13.14
N GLY A 71 41.89 -52.35 -12.92
CA GLY A 71 40.45 -52.11 -12.84
C GLY A 71 39.80 -52.47 -11.50
N ILE A 72 40.56 -52.98 -10.53
CA ILE A 72 40.05 -53.26 -9.18
C ILE A 72 40.01 -51.95 -8.38
N VAL A 73 38.86 -51.67 -7.76
CA VAL A 73 38.69 -50.58 -6.79
C VAL A 73 39.05 -51.11 -5.41
N CYS A 74 39.95 -50.42 -4.70
CA CYS A 74 40.46 -50.91 -3.43
C CYS A 74 39.45 -50.72 -2.27
N ASP A 75 39.06 -51.80 -1.60
CA ASP A 75 38.11 -51.76 -0.46
C ASP A 75 38.54 -50.85 0.70
N LYS A 76 39.86 -50.65 0.90
CA LYS A 76 40.39 -49.83 2.00
C LYS A 76 40.47 -48.35 1.69
N CYS A 77 40.83 -47.98 0.46
CA CYS A 77 41.10 -46.58 0.10
C CYS A 77 40.24 -46.03 -1.03
N GLY A 78 39.39 -46.85 -1.66
CA GLY A 78 38.50 -46.44 -2.75
C GLY A 78 39.21 -46.10 -4.07
N VAL A 79 40.54 -46.24 -4.14
CA VAL A 79 41.31 -45.91 -5.35
C VAL A 79 41.23 -47.05 -6.34
N GLU A 80 40.87 -46.72 -7.57
CA GLU A 80 40.91 -47.62 -8.71
C GLU A 80 42.34 -47.81 -9.22
N VAL A 81 42.75 -49.07 -9.41
CA VAL A 81 44.08 -49.41 -9.90
C VAL A 81 44.13 -49.28 -11.43
N THR A 82 44.56 -48.12 -11.89
CA THR A 82 44.71 -47.76 -13.31
C THR A 82 46.01 -46.98 -13.56
N ARG A 83 46.22 -46.47 -14.78
CA ARG A 83 47.35 -45.58 -15.12
C ARG A 83 47.14 -44.20 -14.50
N SER A 84 48.21 -43.52 -14.12
CA SER A 84 48.15 -42.16 -13.59
C SER A 84 47.67 -41.13 -14.62
N SER A 85 47.75 -41.46 -15.92
CA SER A 85 47.26 -40.61 -17.01
C SER A 85 45.79 -40.20 -16.89
N VAL A 86 44.97 -40.99 -16.18
CA VAL A 86 43.56 -40.64 -15.93
C VAL A 86 43.42 -39.36 -15.10
N ARG A 87 44.44 -38.95 -14.34
CA ARG A 87 44.47 -37.72 -13.53
C ARG A 87 44.51 -36.43 -14.37
N ARG A 88 44.68 -36.56 -15.69
CA ARG A 88 44.53 -35.47 -16.66
C ARG A 88 43.11 -35.34 -17.21
N GLU A 89 42.27 -36.37 -17.04
CA GLU A 89 40.94 -36.47 -17.66
C GLU A 89 39.79 -36.48 -16.64
N ARG A 90 39.99 -37.10 -15.46
CA ARG A 90 38.94 -37.23 -14.43
C ARG A 90 38.65 -35.90 -13.75
N MET A 91 37.40 -35.46 -13.79
CA MET A 91 36.93 -34.27 -13.08
C MET A 91 36.38 -34.62 -11.69
N GLY A 92 36.49 -33.66 -10.78
CA GLY A 92 35.79 -33.66 -9.50
C GLY A 92 34.62 -32.67 -9.54
N HIS A 93 33.85 -32.60 -8.46
CA HIS A 93 32.89 -31.51 -8.26
C HIS A 93 32.85 -31.09 -6.79
N ILE A 94 32.27 -29.93 -6.54
CA ILE A 94 31.93 -29.41 -5.21
C ILE A 94 30.44 -29.12 -5.23
N GLU A 95 29.69 -29.70 -4.31
CA GLU A 95 28.28 -29.35 -4.10
C GLU A 95 28.25 -28.03 -3.30
N LEU A 96 27.56 -27.02 -3.83
CA LEU A 96 27.54 -25.71 -3.21
C LEU A 96 26.39 -25.63 -2.19
N ALA A 97 26.69 -25.17 -0.98
CA ALA A 97 25.70 -24.98 0.08
C ALA A 97 24.66 -23.90 -0.28
N ALA A 98 25.06 -22.92 -1.10
CA ALA A 98 24.18 -21.89 -1.64
C ALA A 98 24.43 -21.74 -3.16
N PRO A 99 23.39 -21.51 -3.98
CA PRO A 99 23.55 -21.26 -5.41
C PRO A 99 24.44 -20.02 -5.68
N VAL A 100 25.26 -20.07 -6.72
CA VAL A 100 26.16 -18.98 -7.12
C VAL A 100 25.98 -18.63 -8.59
N ALA A 101 25.72 -17.36 -8.91
CA ALA A 101 25.56 -16.93 -10.29
C ALA A 101 26.89 -16.93 -11.05
N HIS A 102 26.91 -17.53 -12.24
CA HIS A 102 28.11 -17.59 -13.05
C HIS A 102 28.46 -16.21 -13.65
N VAL A 103 29.69 -15.76 -13.38
CA VAL A 103 30.13 -14.37 -13.61
C VAL A 103 30.01 -13.90 -15.07
N TRP A 104 30.16 -14.80 -16.05
CA TRP A 104 30.04 -14.45 -17.47
C TRP A 104 28.63 -14.00 -17.86
N TYR A 105 27.58 -14.48 -17.19
CA TYR A 105 26.20 -14.10 -17.53
C TYR A 105 25.75 -12.84 -16.76
N THR A 106 26.40 -12.53 -15.64
CA THR A 106 26.07 -11.38 -14.78
C THR A 106 26.92 -10.14 -15.07
N ARG A 107 28.24 -10.27 -15.23
CA ARG A 107 29.16 -9.12 -15.35
C ARG A 107 29.47 -8.67 -16.78
N ARG A 108 29.23 -9.51 -17.78
CA ARG A 108 29.42 -9.14 -19.20
C ARG A 108 28.53 -7.96 -19.56
N VAL A 109 28.98 -7.13 -20.51
CA VAL A 109 28.19 -6.03 -21.06
C VAL A 109 27.77 -6.38 -22.49
N PRO A 110 26.46 -6.52 -22.79
CA PRO A 110 25.33 -6.55 -21.86
C PRO A 110 25.27 -7.86 -21.06
N SER A 111 24.65 -7.82 -19.87
CA SER A 111 24.43 -9.01 -19.04
C SER A 111 23.29 -9.83 -19.62
N TYR A 112 23.51 -11.13 -19.85
CA TYR A 112 22.47 -12.04 -20.32
C TYR A 112 21.36 -12.20 -19.29
N LEU A 113 21.72 -12.30 -18.00
CA LEU A 113 20.76 -12.40 -16.90
C LEU A 113 19.94 -11.10 -16.74
N GLY A 114 20.60 -9.95 -16.80
CA GLY A 114 19.93 -8.65 -16.75
C GLY A 114 19.02 -8.42 -17.95
N LEU A 115 19.42 -8.83 -19.16
CA LEU A 115 18.55 -8.78 -20.34
C LEU A 115 17.34 -9.69 -20.19
N LEU A 116 17.54 -10.94 -19.74
CA LEU A 116 16.46 -11.92 -19.60
C LEU A 116 15.39 -11.46 -18.59
N LEU A 117 15.82 -10.98 -17.43
CA LEU A 117 14.93 -10.53 -16.34
C LEU A 117 14.46 -9.08 -16.50
N ASP A 118 14.95 -8.36 -17.52
CA ASP A 118 14.72 -6.92 -17.72
C ASP A 118 15.21 -6.01 -16.57
N VAL A 119 16.26 -6.44 -15.87
CA VAL A 119 16.82 -5.78 -14.69
C VAL A 119 18.09 -5.02 -15.02
N SER A 120 18.28 -3.85 -14.39
CA SER A 120 19.52 -3.09 -14.50
C SER A 120 20.69 -3.82 -13.81
N ARG A 121 21.90 -3.74 -14.39
CA ARG A 121 23.09 -4.36 -13.81
C ARG A 121 23.32 -3.97 -12.34
N ARG A 122 23.07 -2.71 -11.99
CA ARG A 122 23.24 -2.20 -10.62
C ARG A 122 22.34 -2.93 -9.62
N ASN A 123 21.07 -3.14 -9.98
CA ASN A 123 20.13 -3.86 -9.11
C ASN A 123 20.47 -5.36 -9.06
N LEU A 124 20.87 -5.94 -10.19
CA LEU A 124 21.33 -7.32 -10.25
C LEU A 124 22.53 -7.55 -9.30
N ASP A 125 23.56 -6.71 -9.40
CA ASP A 125 24.75 -6.80 -8.53
C ASP A 125 24.37 -6.62 -7.05
N ARG A 126 23.49 -5.66 -6.72
CA ARG A 126 23.06 -5.44 -5.33
C ARG A 126 22.35 -6.66 -4.73
N VAL A 127 21.51 -7.34 -5.49
CA VAL A 127 20.84 -8.57 -5.00
C VAL A 127 21.86 -9.71 -4.89
N LEU A 128 22.72 -9.91 -5.91
CA LEU A 128 23.73 -10.98 -5.92
C LEU A 128 24.74 -10.87 -4.77
N TYR A 129 25.09 -9.64 -4.37
CA TYR A 129 26.00 -9.37 -3.26
C TYR A 129 25.28 -9.09 -1.92
N PHE A 130 24.04 -9.57 -1.76
CA PHE A 130 23.28 -9.52 -0.51
C PHE A 130 23.03 -8.11 0.07
N ALA A 131 22.93 -7.09 -0.79
CA ALA A 131 22.66 -5.70 -0.39
C ALA A 131 21.18 -5.29 -0.50
N GLN A 132 20.38 -6.00 -1.30
CA GLN A 132 18.95 -5.73 -1.51
C GLN A 132 18.16 -7.03 -1.69
N TYR A 133 16.90 -7.02 -1.27
CA TYR A 133 15.96 -8.10 -1.55
C TYR A 133 15.29 -7.93 -2.89
N VAL A 134 14.90 -9.05 -3.48
CA VAL A 134 14.01 -9.10 -4.64
C VAL A 134 12.82 -9.98 -4.30
N ILE A 135 11.62 -9.53 -4.68
CA ILE A 135 10.41 -10.35 -4.55
C ILE A 135 10.48 -11.49 -5.57
N THR A 136 10.48 -12.73 -5.08
CA THR A 136 10.55 -13.95 -5.90
C THR A 136 9.17 -14.47 -6.25
N ARG A 137 8.22 -14.39 -5.30
CA ARG A 137 6.85 -14.86 -5.47
C ARG A 137 5.87 -13.92 -4.78
N VAL A 138 4.70 -13.74 -5.40
CA VAL A 138 3.54 -13.09 -4.81
C VAL A 138 2.39 -14.09 -4.82
N ASP A 139 1.74 -14.27 -3.67
CA ASP A 139 0.53 -15.07 -3.52
C ASP A 139 -0.70 -14.17 -3.71
N GLU A 140 -1.33 -14.35 -4.87
CA GLU A 140 -2.51 -13.60 -5.28
C GLU A 140 -3.72 -13.84 -4.38
N ASP A 141 -3.90 -15.05 -3.86
CA ASP A 141 -5.03 -15.39 -3.00
C ASP A 141 -4.85 -14.78 -1.62
N ALA A 142 -3.63 -14.85 -1.07
CA ALA A 142 -3.30 -14.17 0.18
C ALA A 142 -3.43 -12.66 0.06
N ARG A 143 -3.01 -12.07 -1.07
CA ARG A 143 -3.17 -10.65 -1.36
C ARG A 143 -4.64 -10.23 -1.34
N ASN A 144 -5.50 -10.97 -2.04
CA ASN A 144 -6.93 -10.66 -2.10
C ASN A 144 -7.61 -10.77 -0.74
N ARG A 145 -7.25 -11.77 0.09
CA ARG A 145 -7.76 -11.90 1.46
C ARG A 145 -7.38 -10.70 2.34
N VAL A 146 -6.16 -10.17 2.20
CA VAL A 146 -5.73 -8.98 2.94
C VAL A 146 -6.47 -7.73 2.46
N ILE A 147 -6.62 -7.55 1.15
CA ILE A 147 -7.37 -6.43 0.57
C ILE A 147 -8.83 -6.45 1.08
N GLN A 148 -9.49 -7.60 1.03
CA GLN A 148 -10.86 -7.76 1.55
C GLN A 148 -10.97 -7.46 3.05
N ARG A 149 -9.94 -7.82 3.84
CA ARG A 149 -9.90 -7.47 5.26
C ARG A 149 -9.83 -5.96 5.46
N ILE A 150 -8.95 -5.27 4.72
CA ILE A 150 -8.80 -3.81 4.79
C ILE A 150 -10.10 -3.11 4.37
N GLU A 151 -10.72 -3.56 3.28
CA GLU A 151 -12.02 -3.02 2.82
C GLU A 151 -13.13 -3.23 3.85
N LYS A 152 -13.16 -4.38 4.52
CA LYS A 152 -14.12 -4.65 5.60
C LYS A 152 -13.87 -3.78 6.83
N GLU A 153 -12.62 -3.62 7.25
CA GLU A 153 -12.24 -2.73 8.36
C GLU A 153 -12.57 -1.27 8.05
N LEU A 154 -12.35 -0.83 6.80
CA LEU A 154 -12.76 0.49 6.34
C LEU A 154 -14.28 0.66 6.45
N SER A 155 -15.06 -0.28 5.91
CA SER A 155 -16.53 -0.19 5.93
C SER A 155 -17.10 -0.18 7.36
N LEU A 156 -16.48 -0.90 8.31
CA LEU A 156 -16.87 -0.87 9.71
C LEU A 156 -16.58 0.51 10.33
N LYS A 157 -15.38 1.05 10.14
CA LYS A 157 -15.01 2.37 10.67
C LYS A 157 -15.85 3.50 10.09
N GLU A 158 -16.19 3.43 8.81
CA GLU A 158 -17.08 4.41 8.17
C GLU A 158 -18.48 4.40 8.81
N LYS A 159 -19.00 3.22 9.16
CA LYS A 159 -20.29 3.09 9.84
C LYS A 159 -20.25 3.57 11.29
N GLU A 160 -19.19 3.23 12.04
CA GLU A 160 -19.00 3.69 13.42
C GLU A 160 -18.92 5.22 13.48
N LEU A 161 -18.06 5.83 12.66
CA LEU A 161 -17.92 7.30 12.60
C LEU A 161 -19.17 7.99 12.06
N GLY A 162 -19.82 7.39 11.07
CA GLY A 162 -21.08 7.91 10.53
C GLY A 162 -22.20 7.89 11.58
N GLY A 163 -22.29 6.81 12.36
CA GLY A 163 -23.26 6.68 13.46
C GLY A 163 -23.00 7.69 14.57
N ASP A 164 -21.78 7.74 15.11
CA ASP A 164 -21.42 8.64 16.22
C ASP A 164 -21.69 10.12 15.90
N ILE A 165 -21.50 10.53 14.64
CA ILE A 165 -21.71 11.92 14.22
C ILE A 165 -23.19 12.17 13.87
N GLN A 166 -23.88 11.18 13.29
CA GLN A 166 -25.32 11.28 13.07
C GLN A 166 -26.06 11.47 14.41
N ASP A 167 -25.69 10.71 15.45
CA ASP A 167 -26.26 10.85 16.78
C ASP A 167 -26.05 12.25 17.36
N ARG A 168 -24.85 12.84 17.15
CA ARG A 168 -24.56 14.23 17.56
C ARG A 168 -25.35 15.26 16.77
N ILE A 169 -25.52 15.07 15.46
CA ILE A 169 -26.33 15.94 14.60
C ILE A 169 -27.78 15.90 15.08
N ASP A 170 -28.29 14.72 15.39
CA ASP A 170 -29.66 14.53 15.87
C ASP A 170 -29.85 15.12 17.28
N GLU A 171 -28.82 15.06 18.15
CA GLU A 171 -28.82 15.75 19.44
C GLU A 171 -28.82 17.28 19.29
N ILE A 172 -27.99 17.84 18.39
CA ILE A 172 -27.96 19.29 18.12
C ILE A 172 -29.30 19.76 17.55
N ARG A 173 -29.86 19.03 16.58
CA ARG A 173 -31.18 19.33 16.01
C ARG A 173 -32.28 19.23 17.04
N GLY A 174 -32.29 18.19 17.86
CA GLY A 174 -33.27 18.02 18.94
C GLY A 174 -33.22 19.16 19.97
N ASN A 175 -32.01 19.61 20.33
CA ASN A 175 -31.84 20.78 21.20
C ASN A 175 -32.35 22.07 20.52
N HIS A 176 -32.04 22.27 19.24
CA HIS A 176 -32.51 23.43 18.47
C HIS A 176 -34.04 23.47 18.34
N ASP A 177 -34.67 22.34 18.02
CA ASP A 177 -36.14 22.22 17.94
C ASP A 177 -36.79 22.53 19.31
N ALA A 178 -36.18 22.07 20.41
CA ALA A 178 -36.65 22.38 21.76
C ALA A 178 -36.53 23.88 22.09
N TYR A 179 -35.44 24.54 21.67
CA TYR A 179 -35.29 25.98 21.78
C TYR A 179 -36.34 26.73 20.95
N LEU A 180 -36.55 26.34 19.69
CA LEU A 180 -37.57 26.94 18.83
C LEU A 180 -38.97 26.80 19.44
N GLY A 181 -39.30 25.65 20.05
CA GLY A 181 -40.57 25.47 20.75
C GLY A 181 -40.78 26.46 21.91
N GLN A 182 -39.74 26.73 22.71
CA GLN A 182 -39.80 27.75 23.78
C GLN A 182 -40.05 29.15 23.22
N TYR A 183 -39.45 29.48 22.08
CA TYR A 183 -39.65 30.75 21.41
C TYR A 183 -41.05 30.87 20.79
N GLU A 184 -41.58 29.80 20.18
CA GLU A 184 -42.98 29.74 19.71
C GLU A 184 -43.97 29.97 20.86
N ASP A 185 -43.72 29.38 22.03
CA ASP A 185 -44.57 29.60 23.21
C ASP A 185 -44.49 31.06 23.71
N ARG A 186 -43.30 31.69 23.65
CA ARG A 186 -43.14 33.13 23.95
C ARG A 186 -43.88 34.01 22.95
N VAL A 187 -43.84 33.68 21.66
CA VAL A 187 -44.59 34.39 20.61
C VAL A 187 -46.10 34.33 20.91
N LYS A 188 -46.63 33.13 21.20
CA LYS A 188 -48.05 32.98 21.59
C LYS A 188 -48.41 33.75 22.86
N ALA A 189 -47.52 33.81 23.84
CA ALA A 189 -47.74 34.56 25.07
C ALA A 189 -47.80 36.08 24.82
N ILE A 190 -46.95 36.59 23.94
CA ILE A 190 -46.93 38.00 23.53
C ILE A 190 -48.20 38.35 22.75
N ASP A 191 -48.57 37.53 21.77
CA ASP A 191 -49.81 37.70 21.01
C ASP A 191 -51.02 37.72 21.95
N GLY A 192 -51.11 36.76 22.87
CA GLY A 192 -52.20 36.70 23.86
C GLY A 192 -52.21 37.89 24.83
N HIS A 193 -51.04 38.38 25.26
CA HIS A 193 -50.93 39.56 26.12
C HIS A 193 -51.46 40.82 25.42
N PHE A 194 -51.01 41.09 24.19
CA PHE A 194 -51.45 42.26 23.44
C PHE A 194 -52.91 42.16 23.00
N GLU A 195 -53.43 40.98 22.70
CA GLU A 195 -54.86 40.78 22.41
C GLU A 195 -55.72 41.02 23.66
N THR A 196 -55.28 40.57 24.83
CA THR A 196 -55.96 40.83 26.10
C THR A 196 -55.96 42.33 26.44
N GLU A 197 -54.82 43.00 26.24
CA GLU A 197 -54.68 44.43 26.52
C GLU A 197 -55.46 45.29 25.53
N LEU A 198 -55.48 44.92 24.25
CA LEU A 198 -56.34 45.55 23.23
C LEU A 198 -57.81 45.44 23.61
N ASN A 199 -58.26 44.25 24.02
CA ASN A 199 -59.64 44.02 24.43
C ASN A 199 -59.99 44.85 25.68
N ARG A 200 -59.09 44.91 26.67
CA ARG A 200 -59.27 45.71 27.90
C ARG A 200 -59.42 47.20 27.59
N LEU A 201 -58.50 47.77 26.80
CA LEU A 201 -58.50 49.18 26.44
C LEU A 201 -59.67 49.54 25.52
N SER A 202 -60.00 48.66 24.57
CA SER A 202 -61.16 48.84 23.69
C SER A 202 -62.48 48.79 24.48
N ASP A 203 -62.61 47.89 25.45
CA ASP A 203 -63.78 47.81 26.33
C ASP A 203 -63.93 49.05 27.21
N ASP A 204 -62.83 49.60 27.72
CA ASP A 204 -62.85 50.81 28.55
C ASP A 204 -63.26 52.04 27.73
N VAL A 205 -62.73 52.18 26.51
CA VAL A 205 -63.12 53.22 25.55
C VAL A 205 -64.59 53.06 25.13
N MET A 206 -65.05 51.84 24.88
CA MET A 206 -66.45 51.55 24.51
C MET A 206 -67.42 51.86 25.67
N LYS A 207 -67.08 51.54 26.92
CA LYS A 207 -67.89 51.90 28.10
C LYS A 207 -68.00 53.40 28.27
N GLU A 208 -66.92 54.14 28.03
CA GLU A 208 -66.91 55.60 28.11
C GLU A 208 -67.70 56.22 26.96
N ALA A 209 -67.52 55.74 25.73
CA ALA A 209 -68.30 56.15 24.57
C ALA A 209 -69.80 55.87 24.76
N GLN A 210 -70.20 54.73 25.33
CA GLN A 210 -71.59 54.41 25.66
C GLN A 210 -72.16 55.31 26.77
N ARG A 211 -71.37 55.62 27.81
CA ARG A 211 -71.76 56.58 28.85
C ARG A 211 -71.95 57.99 28.28
N LEU A 212 -71.06 58.40 27.37
CA LEU A 212 -71.13 59.71 26.75
C LEU A 212 -72.30 59.78 25.77
N GLN A 213 -72.52 58.75 24.94
CA GLN A 213 -73.68 58.63 24.07
C GLN A 213 -74.99 58.64 24.86
N GLY A 214 -75.10 57.86 25.94
CA GLY A 214 -76.29 57.89 26.80
C GLY A 214 -76.54 59.25 27.45
N ARG A 215 -75.48 60.00 27.82
CA ARG A 215 -75.59 61.38 28.31
C ARG A 215 -76.05 62.34 27.23
N VAL A 216 -75.51 62.23 26.01
CA VAL A 216 -75.86 63.06 24.85
C VAL A 216 -77.29 62.77 24.36
N GLU A 217 -77.73 61.50 24.39
CA GLU A 217 -79.09 61.08 24.06
C GLU A 217 -80.13 61.58 25.08
N THR A 218 -79.80 61.55 26.38
CA THR A 218 -80.68 62.05 27.45
C THR A 218 -80.89 63.58 27.38
N LEU A 219 -79.91 64.30 26.82
CA LEU A 219 -79.92 65.76 26.69
C LEU A 219 -80.35 66.23 25.27
N MET A 220 -80.89 65.34 24.43
CA MET A 220 -81.36 65.69 23.09
C MET A 220 -82.44 66.78 23.13
N GLY A 221 -82.15 67.90 22.45
CA GLY A 221 -83.05 69.06 22.40
C GLY A 221 -83.01 69.98 23.62
N GLN A 222 -82.04 69.81 24.54
CA GLN A 222 -81.78 70.71 25.67
C GLN A 222 -80.39 71.37 25.53
N ASP A 223 -80.20 72.56 26.13
CA ASP A 223 -78.92 73.26 26.14
C ASP A 223 -77.95 72.56 27.11
N ALA A 224 -76.71 72.32 26.66
CA ALA A 224 -75.69 71.64 27.47
C ALA A 224 -75.38 72.42 28.78
N PRO A 225 -75.59 71.84 29.98
CA PRO A 225 -75.41 72.55 31.24
C PRO A 225 -73.94 72.79 31.62
N GLU A 226 -73.03 71.95 31.13
CA GLU A 226 -71.57 72.00 31.31
C GLU A 226 -70.89 71.42 30.06
N ASP A 227 -69.59 71.66 29.89
CA ASP A 227 -68.81 71.15 28.76
C ASP A 227 -68.79 69.61 28.81
N ILE A 228 -69.31 68.98 27.75
CA ILE A 228 -69.32 67.53 27.63
C ILE A 228 -68.00 67.14 26.95
N ASN A 229 -67.06 66.65 27.75
CA ASN A 229 -65.75 66.24 27.27
C ASN A 229 -65.68 64.72 27.13
N PHE A 230 -65.08 64.27 26.03
CA PHE A 230 -64.59 62.91 25.89
C PHE A 230 -63.12 62.91 26.33
N GLU A 231 -62.89 62.60 27.60
CA GLU A 231 -61.58 62.76 28.25
C GLU A 231 -60.51 61.86 27.60
N MET A 232 -60.89 60.65 27.15
CA MET A 232 -59.96 59.69 26.56
C MET A 232 -59.42 60.09 25.19
N ALA A 233 -60.18 60.82 24.36
CA ALA A 233 -59.69 61.36 23.08
C ALA A 233 -59.54 62.89 23.08
N ASP A 234 -59.47 63.49 24.28
CA ASP A 234 -59.24 64.92 24.52
C ASP A 234 -60.10 65.83 23.62
N LEU A 235 -61.40 65.50 23.52
CA LEU A 235 -62.33 66.15 22.60
C LEU A 235 -63.53 66.74 23.36
N VAL A 236 -63.76 68.04 23.19
CA VAL A 236 -64.98 68.70 23.67
C VAL A 236 -66.10 68.43 22.68
N VAL A 237 -67.11 67.68 23.10
CA VAL A 237 -68.23 67.21 22.27
C VAL A 237 -69.34 68.26 22.18
N ALA A 238 -69.58 69.02 23.25
CA ALA A 238 -70.50 70.16 23.27
C ALA A 238 -70.05 71.18 24.33
N THR A 239 -70.12 72.46 23.98
CA THR A 239 -69.79 73.56 24.89
C THR A 239 -71.01 74.00 25.70
N LYS A 240 -70.80 74.55 26.90
CA LYS A 240 -71.88 75.01 27.78
C LYS A 240 -72.81 76.02 27.06
N GLY A 241 -74.08 75.65 26.90
CA GLY A 241 -75.12 76.44 26.24
C GLY A 241 -75.40 76.10 24.76
N GLU A 242 -74.78 75.05 24.22
CA GLU A 242 -74.97 74.60 22.84
C GLU A 242 -76.14 73.58 22.73
N THR A 243 -76.96 73.67 21.67
CA THR A 243 -78.13 72.79 21.48
C THR A 243 -77.71 71.45 20.89
N ILE A 244 -77.99 70.37 21.61
CA ILE A 244 -77.52 69.03 21.26
C ILE A 244 -78.34 68.43 20.12
N ASN A 245 -77.68 68.21 18.98
CA ASN A 245 -78.21 67.60 17.75
C ASN A 245 -77.53 66.26 17.40
N ASN A 246 -78.09 65.50 16.45
CA ASN A 246 -77.52 64.24 15.94
C ASN A 246 -76.06 64.35 15.45
N ASP A 247 -75.62 65.55 15.06
CA ASP A 247 -74.22 65.81 14.62
C ASP A 247 -73.21 65.59 15.75
N HIS A 248 -73.60 65.80 17.01
CA HIS A 248 -72.75 65.56 18.18
C HIS A 248 -72.62 64.06 18.47
N ILE A 249 -73.62 63.24 18.15
CA ILE A 249 -73.54 61.77 18.23
C ILE A 249 -72.58 61.23 17.17
N SER A 250 -72.67 61.75 15.93
CA SER A 250 -71.73 61.42 14.85
C SER A 250 -70.29 61.80 15.19
N ARG A 251 -70.07 62.98 15.80
CA ARG A 251 -68.73 63.40 16.26
C ARG A 251 -68.16 62.48 17.34
N VAL A 252 -68.98 62.01 18.28
CA VAL A 252 -68.55 61.02 19.28
C VAL A 252 -68.21 59.69 18.63
N GLN A 253 -69.01 59.22 17.68
CA GLN A 253 -68.75 57.96 16.96
C GLN A 253 -67.47 58.04 16.11
N GLU A 254 -67.27 59.14 15.38
CA GLU A 254 -66.09 59.35 14.54
C GLU A 254 -64.82 59.52 15.39
N ALA A 255 -64.89 60.25 16.49
CA ALA A 255 -63.79 60.39 17.45
C ALA A 255 -63.44 59.07 18.15
N THR A 256 -64.46 58.29 18.54
CA THR A 256 -64.28 56.95 19.14
C THR A 256 -63.62 56.00 18.13
N ASN A 257 -64.09 55.97 16.88
CA ASN A 257 -63.50 55.12 15.84
C ASN A 257 -62.06 55.53 15.49
N ARG A 258 -61.78 56.85 15.45
CA ARG A 258 -60.43 57.36 15.22
C ARG A 258 -59.48 56.98 16.35
N TYR A 259 -59.90 57.18 17.60
CA TYR A 259 -59.12 56.80 18.77
C TYR A 259 -58.89 55.29 18.86
N LEU A 260 -59.92 54.47 18.59
CA LEU A 260 -59.78 53.02 18.53
C LEU A 260 -58.81 52.57 17.41
N SER A 261 -58.85 53.23 16.25
CA SER A 261 -57.91 52.95 15.15
C SER A 261 -56.46 53.33 15.52
N ASP A 262 -56.26 54.49 16.14
CA ASP A 262 -54.95 54.96 16.58
C ASP A 262 -54.39 54.04 17.67
N LEU A 263 -55.22 53.63 18.64
CA LEU A 263 -54.87 52.69 19.71
C LEU A 263 -54.58 51.28 19.17
N GLN A 264 -55.37 50.79 18.20
CA GLN A 264 -55.10 49.53 17.49
C GLN A 264 -53.74 49.59 16.79
N GLN A 265 -53.42 50.70 16.14
CA GLN A 265 -52.17 50.85 15.40
C GLN A 265 -50.96 50.99 16.34
N GLU A 266 -51.10 51.67 17.47
CA GLU A 266 -50.06 51.80 18.48
C GLU A 266 -49.75 50.45 19.14
N ILE A 267 -50.78 49.70 19.54
CA ILE A 267 -50.63 48.33 20.08
C ILE A 267 -50.06 47.37 19.03
N ALA A 268 -50.49 47.47 17.78
CA ALA A 268 -49.94 46.66 16.69
C ALA A 268 -48.45 46.96 16.46
N ASN A 269 -48.02 48.23 16.52
CA ASN A 269 -46.62 48.60 16.39
C ASN A 269 -45.77 48.09 17.57
N MET A 270 -46.27 48.22 18.81
CA MET A 270 -45.58 47.68 19.99
C MET A 270 -45.44 46.15 19.91
N ARG A 271 -46.52 45.45 19.49
CA ARG A 271 -46.49 44.00 19.25
C ARG A 271 -45.46 43.64 18.19
N GLN A 272 -45.46 44.33 17.05
CA GLN A 272 -44.54 44.06 15.95
C GLN A 272 -43.09 44.26 16.39
N GLN A 273 -42.80 45.31 17.17
CA GLN A 273 -41.46 45.58 17.67
C GLN A 273 -40.93 44.49 18.63
N GLU A 274 -41.78 43.96 19.52
CA GLU A 274 -41.40 42.84 20.38
C GLU A 274 -41.20 41.54 19.59
N LEU A 275 -42.07 41.27 18.61
CA LEU A 275 -41.95 40.10 17.73
C LEU A 275 -40.69 40.18 16.87
N ASP A 276 -40.34 41.35 16.33
CA ASP A 276 -39.13 41.55 15.52
C ASP A 276 -37.85 41.34 16.37
N SER A 277 -37.85 41.79 17.64
CA SER A 277 -36.73 41.54 18.57
C SER A 277 -36.54 40.04 18.83
N LEU A 278 -37.64 39.31 19.05
CA LEU A 278 -37.62 37.86 19.22
C LEU A 278 -37.22 37.13 17.94
N GLY A 279 -37.69 37.59 16.78
CA GLY A 279 -37.29 37.07 15.47
C GLY A 279 -35.78 37.17 15.26
N GLY A 280 -35.17 38.30 15.62
CA GLY A 280 -33.72 38.48 15.58
C GLY A 280 -32.95 37.51 16.49
N GLU A 281 -33.45 37.23 17.69
CA GLU A 281 -32.87 36.21 18.59
C GLU A 281 -32.95 34.80 17.97
N ILE A 282 -34.10 34.44 17.40
CA ILE A 282 -34.32 33.14 16.74
C ILE A 282 -33.39 32.97 15.53
N GLU A 283 -33.26 33.99 14.70
CA GLU A 283 -32.34 33.97 13.55
C GLU A 283 -30.89 33.83 14.01
N GLY A 284 -30.48 34.54 15.07
CA GLY A 284 -29.14 34.43 15.64
C GLY A 284 -28.81 33.03 16.15
N VAL A 285 -29.70 32.43 16.95
CA VAL A 285 -29.53 31.07 17.47
C VAL A 285 -29.54 30.04 16.35
N SER A 286 -30.42 30.19 15.35
CA SER A 286 -30.49 29.28 14.21
C SER A 286 -29.23 29.38 13.33
N ALA A 287 -28.66 30.58 13.16
CA ALA A 287 -27.40 30.77 12.46
C ALA A 287 -26.22 30.11 13.20
N GLU A 288 -26.17 30.21 14.54
CA GLU A 288 -25.15 29.58 15.37
C GLU A 288 -25.22 28.05 15.31
N VAL A 289 -26.44 27.49 15.38
CA VAL A 289 -26.66 26.04 15.24
C VAL A 289 -26.26 25.55 13.85
N ASN A 290 -26.65 26.25 12.79
CA ASN A 290 -26.26 25.90 11.43
C ASN A 290 -24.73 25.95 11.25
N SER A 291 -24.06 26.96 11.81
CA SER A 291 -22.59 27.04 11.80
C SER A 291 -21.97 25.84 12.52
N THR A 292 -22.52 25.46 13.67
CA THR A 292 -22.05 24.30 14.45
C THR A 292 -22.26 22.98 13.70
N LEU A 293 -23.40 22.82 13.03
CA LEU A 293 -23.69 21.67 12.18
C LEU A 293 -22.72 21.59 10.99
N ASP A 294 -22.47 22.70 10.32
CA ASP A 294 -21.51 22.78 9.21
C ASP A 294 -20.08 22.44 9.67
N GLU A 295 -19.68 22.87 10.86
CA GLU A 295 -18.41 22.49 11.47
C GLU A 295 -18.32 20.98 11.73
N GLN A 296 -19.36 20.37 12.30
CA GLN A 296 -19.42 18.92 12.54
C GLN A 296 -19.39 18.11 11.24
N LEU A 297 -20.11 18.55 10.21
CA LEU A 297 -20.11 17.92 8.88
C LEU A 297 -18.73 18.02 8.22
N THR A 298 -18.09 19.18 8.29
CA THR A 298 -16.74 19.38 7.74
C THR A 298 -15.71 18.52 8.48
N GLU A 299 -15.83 18.40 9.80
CA GLU A 299 -14.99 17.52 10.60
C GLU A 299 -15.17 16.05 10.20
N LEU A 300 -16.41 15.58 10.04
CA LEU A 300 -16.73 14.22 9.56
C LEU A 300 -16.08 13.94 8.20
N ASP A 301 -16.27 14.84 7.23
CA ASP A 301 -15.72 14.67 5.89
C ASP A 301 -14.19 14.58 5.93
N SER A 302 -13.53 15.41 6.74
CA SER A 302 -12.08 15.36 6.90
C SER A 302 -11.61 14.03 7.50
N ARG A 303 -12.29 13.52 8.53
CA ARG A 303 -11.96 12.25 9.19
C ARG A 303 -12.19 11.05 8.26
N LEU A 304 -13.32 11.02 7.56
CA LEU A 304 -13.63 9.98 6.56
C LEU A 304 -12.61 9.98 5.42
N SER A 305 -12.27 11.17 4.90
CA SER A 305 -11.26 11.32 3.85
C SER A 305 -9.89 10.76 4.29
N ASN A 306 -9.44 11.08 5.50
CA ASN A 306 -8.18 10.58 6.05
C ASN A 306 -8.16 9.05 6.18
N ILE A 307 -9.25 8.45 6.66
CA ILE A 307 -9.35 7.00 6.82
C ILE A 307 -9.38 6.30 5.45
N ARG A 308 -10.16 6.83 4.51
CA ARG A 308 -10.20 6.34 3.12
C ARG A 308 -8.83 6.41 2.47
N GLN A 309 -8.14 7.54 2.58
CA GLN A 309 -6.80 7.72 2.02
C GLN A 309 -5.79 6.75 2.64
N SER A 310 -5.86 6.52 3.95
CA SER A 310 -5.00 5.55 4.63
C SER A 310 -5.24 4.12 4.13
N ALA A 311 -6.51 3.70 4.03
CA ALA A 311 -6.88 2.39 3.52
C ALA A 311 -6.49 2.22 2.05
N GLU A 312 -6.74 3.23 1.21
CA GLU A 312 -6.37 3.23 -0.21
C GLU A 312 -4.85 3.13 -0.38
N LYS A 313 -4.08 3.82 0.45
CA LYS A 313 -2.62 3.71 0.47
C LYS A 313 -2.16 2.29 0.80
N GLN A 314 -2.79 1.63 1.76
CA GLN A 314 -2.48 0.22 2.09
C GLN A 314 -2.87 -0.72 0.94
N ILE A 315 -4.04 -0.52 0.32
CA ILE A 315 -4.48 -1.34 -0.83
C ILE A 315 -3.52 -1.15 -2.02
N ASN A 316 -3.13 0.09 -2.31
CA ASN A 316 -2.18 0.39 -3.39
C ASN A 316 -0.81 -0.22 -3.08
N GLU A 317 -0.31 -0.12 -1.84
CA GLU A 317 0.92 -0.78 -1.41
C GLU A 317 0.89 -2.29 -1.68
N MET A 318 -0.26 -2.95 -1.48
CA MET A 318 -0.45 -4.38 -1.79
C MET A 318 -0.52 -4.68 -3.28
N ARG A 319 -1.21 -3.82 -4.06
CA ARG A 319 -1.34 -3.98 -5.53
C ARG A 319 -0.02 -3.73 -6.25
N GLU A 320 0.83 -2.85 -5.72
CA GLU A 320 2.15 -2.54 -6.26
C GLU A 320 3.17 -3.67 -6.08
N LEU A 321 2.92 -4.62 -5.16
CA LEU A 321 3.82 -5.76 -4.97
C LEU A 321 3.81 -6.67 -6.20
N HIS A 322 4.96 -6.75 -6.87
CA HIS A 322 5.16 -7.62 -8.02
C HIS A 322 6.52 -8.32 -7.99
N ILE A 323 6.61 -9.45 -8.68
CA ILE A 323 7.87 -10.20 -8.85
C ILE A 323 8.93 -9.30 -9.51
N LEU A 324 10.21 -9.48 -9.15
CA LEU A 324 11.34 -8.64 -9.59
C LEU A 324 11.32 -7.19 -9.06
N GLN A 325 10.47 -6.86 -8.09
CA GLN A 325 10.57 -5.61 -7.34
C GLN A 325 11.72 -5.67 -6.32
N PHE A 326 12.52 -4.60 -6.25
CA PHE A 326 13.67 -4.52 -5.35
C PHE A 326 13.29 -3.79 -4.07
N LEU A 327 13.62 -4.37 -2.92
CA LEU A 327 13.32 -3.81 -1.60
C LEU A 327 14.61 -3.54 -0.82
N SER A 328 14.65 -2.42 -0.10
CA SER A 328 15.66 -2.16 0.92
C SER A 328 15.39 -3.01 2.16
N GLU A 329 16.39 -3.20 3.02
CA GLU A 329 16.24 -3.95 4.27
C GLU A 329 15.09 -3.42 5.14
N ASN A 330 15.02 -2.09 5.35
CA ASN A 330 13.98 -1.47 6.16
C ASN A 330 12.58 -1.72 5.58
N ARG A 331 12.45 -1.56 4.26
CA ARG A 331 11.17 -1.76 3.56
C ARG A 331 10.74 -3.23 3.57
N TYR A 332 11.68 -4.15 3.39
CA TYR A 332 11.42 -5.57 3.49
C TYR A 332 10.93 -5.95 4.89
N ARG A 333 11.57 -5.46 5.95
CA ARG A 333 11.14 -5.71 7.33
C ARG A 333 9.74 -5.16 7.63
N GLU A 334 9.45 -3.94 7.19
CA GLU A 334 8.12 -3.33 7.33
C GLU A 334 7.04 -4.18 6.64
N LEU A 335 7.25 -4.50 5.36
CA LEU A 335 6.31 -5.29 4.57
C LEU A 335 6.18 -6.72 5.08
N LYS A 336 7.27 -7.34 5.54
CA LYS A 336 7.24 -8.70 6.10
C LYS A 336 6.48 -8.74 7.42
N SER A 337 6.60 -7.70 8.26
CA SER A 337 5.85 -7.59 9.51
C SER A 337 4.34 -7.48 9.27
N ARG A 338 3.93 -6.70 8.26
CA ARG A 338 2.50 -6.50 7.95
C ARG A 338 1.91 -7.61 7.08
N TYR A 339 2.66 -8.10 6.10
CA TYR A 339 2.16 -8.90 4.97
C TYR A 339 3.05 -10.11 4.65
N GLY A 340 3.75 -10.69 5.63
CA GLY A 340 4.71 -11.77 5.41
C GLY A 340 4.18 -13.01 4.68
N ASN A 341 2.86 -13.22 4.68
CA ASN A 341 2.21 -14.34 3.98
C ASN A 341 1.85 -14.03 2.52
N VAL A 342 1.93 -12.77 2.08
CA VAL A 342 1.50 -12.35 0.74
C VAL A 342 2.62 -12.41 -0.29
N PHE A 343 3.87 -12.21 0.14
CA PHE A 343 5.00 -12.23 -0.76
C PHE A 343 6.19 -12.93 -0.13
N GLN A 344 7.00 -13.53 -0.99
CA GLN A 344 8.30 -14.06 -0.63
C GLN A 344 9.37 -13.19 -1.30
N ALA A 345 10.34 -12.73 -0.50
CA ALA A 345 11.50 -12.02 -1.02
C ALA A 345 12.78 -12.60 -0.41
N SER A 346 13.78 -12.75 -1.26
CA SER A 346 15.07 -13.35 -0.96
C SER A 346 16.21 -12.48 -1.49
N MET A 347 17.43 -12.78 -1.07
CA MET A 347 18.67 -12.14 -1.56
C MET A 347 19.58 -13.18 -2.21
N GLY A 348 20.68 -12.71 -2.80
CA GLY A 348 21.70 -13.57 -3.38
C GLY A 348 21.30 -14.18 -4.71
N ALA A 349 22.10 -15.14 -5.17
CA ALA A 349 21.82 -15.84 -6.41
C ALA A 349 20.67 -16.86 -6.27
N GLU A 350 20.35 -17.32 -5.06
CA GLU A 350 19.18 -18.17 -4.79
C GLU A 350 17.87 -17.50 -5.23
N ALA A 351 17.71 -16.21 -4.92
CA ALA A 351 16.52 -15.46 -5.32
C ALA A 351 16.32 -15.45 -6.85
N PHE A 352 17.41 -15.29 -7.61
CA PHE A 352 17.35 -15.38 -9.07
C PHE A 352 17.16 -16.81 -9.56
N TYR A 353 17.69 -17.81 -8.86
CA TYR A 353 17.48 -19.22 -9.20
C TYR A 353 16.00 -19.58 -9.15
N ASP A 354 15.30 -19.20 -8.07
CA ASP A 354 13.87 -19.43 -7.93
C ASP A 354 13.04 -18.72 -9.01
N ILE A 355 13.38 -17.46 -9.31
CA ILE A 355 12.71 -16.69 -10.36
C ILE A 355 12.92 -17.35 -11.72
N LEU A 356 14.16 -17.76 -12.06
CA LEU A 356 14.47 -18.38 -13.35
C LEU A 356 13.80 -19.74 -13.50
N ARG A 357 13.66 -20.51 -12.41
CA ARG A 357 13.01 -21.83 -12.41
C ARG A 357 11.52 -21.76 -12.73
N THR A 358 10.86 -20.67 -12.35
CA THR A 358 9.42 -20.45 -12.59
C THR A 358 9.13 -19.72 -13.91
N LEU A 359 10.17 -19.35 -14.66
CA LEU A 359 10.07 -18.50 -15.84
C LEU A 359 9.61 -19.31 -17.06
N ASP A 360 8.46 -18.92 -17.63
CA ASP A 360 7.94 -19.47 -18.88
C ASP A 360 8.53 -18.71 -20.10
N LEU A 361 9.48 -19.35 -20.78
CA LEU A 361 10.14 -18.79 -21.97
C LEU A 361 9.19 -18.67 -23.18
N GLU A 362 8.17 -19.53 -23.30
CA GLU A 362 7.23 -19.46 -24.42
C GLU A 362 6.30 -18.28 -24.29
N LYS A 363 5.72 -18.11 -23.09
CA LYS A 363 4.88 -16.95 -22.78
C LYS A 363 5.68 -15.65 -22.97
N MET A 364 6.89 -15.60 -22.42
CA MET A 364 7.76 -14.42 -22.55
C MET A 364 8.11 -14.10 -24.01
N SER A 365 8.39 -15.11 -24.84
CA SER A 365 8.64 -14.90 -26.27
C SER A 365 7.44 -14.29 -26.98
N LYS A 366 6.23 -14.82 -26.76
CA LYS A 366 4.98 -14.30 -27.36
C LYS A 366 4.74 -12.84 -26.96
N GLU A 367 4.92 -12.51 -25.69
CA GLU A 367 4.78 -11.14 -25.16
C GLU A 367 5.79 -10.18 -25.80
N LEU A 368 7.06 -10.58 -25.88
CA LEU A 368 8.13 -9.76 -26.48
C LEU A 368 7.92 -9.57 -27.99
N TRP A 369 7.47 -10.59 -28.71
CA TRP A 369 7.09 -10.46 -30.13
C TRP A 369 5.96 -9.45 -30.31
N LYS A 370 4.93 -9.51 -29.46
CA LYS A 370 3.83 -8.52 -29.46
C LYS A 370 4.39 -7.13 -29.20
N GLU A 371 5.21 -6.95 -28.16
CA GLU A 371 5.81 -5.67 -27.81
C GLU A 371 6.66 -5.07 -28.94
N VAL A 372 7.50 -5.88 -29.60
CA VAL A 372 8.35 -5.44 -30.72
C VAL A 372 7.52 -4.96 -31.92
N ARG A 373 6.33 -5.55 -32.15
CA ARG A 373 5.43 -5.21 -33.27
C ARG A 373 4.55 -4.00 -32.97
N THR A 374 4.02 -3.88 -31.75
CA THR A 374 3.07 -2.82 -31.38
C THR A 374 3.75 -1.51 -30.96
N THR A 375 4.96 -1.59 -30.41
CA THR A 375 5.64 -0.43 -29.83
C THR A 375 6.13 0.54 -30.91
N LYS A 376 5.70 1.80 -30.81
CA LYS A 376 6.17 2.91 -31.67
C LYS A 376 7.55 3.46 -31.24
N SER A 377 7.92 3.32 -29.96
CA SER A 377 9.21 3.81 -29.44
C SER A 377 10.40 2.97 -29.92
N LYS A 378 11.34 3.62 -30.61
CA LYS A 378 12.58 2.99 -31.14
C LYS A 378 13.46 2.40 -30.04
N GLN A 379 13.56 3.07 -28.88
CA GLN A 379 14.38 2.61 -27.76
C GLN A 379 13.80 1.35 -27.11
N ARG A 380 12.50 1.36 -26.82
CA ARG A 380 11.80 0.23 -26.22
C ARG A 380 11.78 -0.97 -27.17
N LYS A 381 11.56 -0.75 -28.47
CA LYS A 381 11.70 -1.78 -29.50
C LYS A 381 13.11 -2.40 -29.50
N LYS A 382 14.17 -1.59 -29.49
CA LYS A 382 15.57 -2.09 -29.44
C LYS A 382 15.86 -2.92 -28.18
N LYS A 383 15.33 -2.52 -27.02
CA LYS A 383 15.45 -3.27 -25.75
C LYS A 383 14.74 -4.62 -25.85
N ALA A 384 13.48 -4.62 -26.28
CA ALA A 384 12.68 -5.83 -26.45
C ALA A 384 13.30 -6.79 -27.48
N THR A 385 13.83 -6.31 -28.61
CA THR A 385 14.53 -7.14 -29.60
C THR A 385 15.77 -7.82 -29.04
N ARG A 386 16.59 -7.11 -28.26
CA ARG A 386 17.78 -7.69 -27.62
C ARG A 386 17.41 -8.77 -26.60
N ARG A 387 16.36 -8.53 -25.81
CA ARG A 387 15.84 -9.49 -24.84
C ARG A 387 15.24 -10.72 -25.54
N LEU A 388 14.44 -10.52 -26.58
CA LEU A 388 13.87 -11.59 -27.40
C LEU A 388 14.95 -12.49 -28.02
N SER A 389 16.06 -11.91 -28.50
CA SER A 389 17.17 -12.70 -29.04
C SER A 389 17.76 -13.68 -28.02
N VAL A 390 17.85 -13.31 -26.74
CA VAL A 390 18.33 -14.21 -25.67
C VAL A 390 17.29 -15.29 -25.38
N VAL A 391 16.00 -14.92 -25.28
CA VAL A 391 14.90 -15.86 -25.04
C VAL A 391 14.81 -16.90 -26.16
N GLU A 392 14.85 -16.48 -27.42
CA GLU A 392 14.83 -17.39 -28.57
C GLU A 392 16.06 -18.30 -28.61
N SER A 393 17.24 -17.80 -28.25
CA SER A 393 18.45 -18.62 -28.17
C SER A 393 18.33 -19.73 -27.11
N LEU A 394 17.74 -19.42 -25.96
CA LEU A 394 17.49 -20.41 -24.90
C LEU A 394 16.45 -21.45 -25.35
N ARG A 395 15.36 -21.01 -25.99
CA ARG A 395 14.33 -21.90 -26.53
C ARG A 395 14.89 -22.84 -27.60
N ALA A 396 15.61 -22.30 -28.58
CA ALA A 396 16.18 -23.08 -29.67
C ALA A 396 17.25 -24.08 -29.21
N SER A 397 18.00 -23.75 -28.15
CA SER A 397 19.04 -24.62 -27.60
C SER A 397 18.54 -25.62 -26.56
N SER A 398 17.27 -25.52 -26.14
CA SER A 398 16.67 -26.27 -25.03
C SER A 398 17.42 -26.14 -23.70
N ASN A 399 18.20 -25.05 -23.55
CA ASN A 399 18.92 -24.76 -22.33
C ASN A 399 17.99 -24.08 -21.33
N ARG A 400 18.00 -24.55 -20.09
CA ARG A 400 17.24 -23.95 -19.00
C ARG A 400 17.98 -22.72 -18.45
N PRO A 401 17.30 -21.57 -18.24
CA PRO A 401 17.95 -20.32 -17.83
C PRO A 401 18.60 -20.40 -16.45
N GLU A 402 18.06 -21.20 -15.52
CA GLU A 402 18.59 -21.42 -14.19
C GLU A 402 19.97 -22.10 -14.19
N TRP A 403 20.40 -22.74 -15.27
CA TRP A 403 21.76 -23.30 -15.40
C TRP A 403 22.84 -22.20 -15.45
N MET A 404 22.47 -20.93 -15.61
CA MET A 404 23.39 -19.80 -15.40
C MET A 404 23.76 -19.61 -13.93
N ILE A 405 23.05 -20.26 -13.00
CA ILE A 405 23.30 -20.25 -11.57
C ILE A 405 23.76 -21.65 -11.17
N LEU A 406 24.96 -21.73 -10.64
CA LEU A 406 25.62 -22.98 -10.28
C LEU A 406 25.17 -23.41 -8.89
N THR A 407 24.63 -24.61 -8.78
CA THR A 407 24.51 -25.35 -7.52
C THR A 407 25.65 -26.35 -7.34
N VAL A 408 26.33 -26.70 -8.43
CA VAL A 408 27.47 -27.62 -8.46
C VAL A 408 28.61 -26.98 -9.23
N LEU A 409 29.81 -26.99 -8.67
CA LEU A 409 31.00 -26.45 -9.29
C LEU A 409 31.94 -27.58 -9.73
N PRO A 410 32.31 -27.70 -11.03
CA PRO A 410 33.29 -28.69 -11.46
C PRO A 410 34.71 -28.33 -10.98
N VAL A 411 35.46 -29.37 -10.61
CA VAL A 411 36.88 -29.29 -10.24
C VAL A 411 37.71 -29.90 -11.37
N ILE A 412 38.57 -29.07 -11.97
CA ILE A 412 39.45 -29.50 -13.06
C ILE A 412 40.45 -30.59 -12.61
N PRO A 413 40.87 -31.50 -13.50
CA PRO A 413 41.81 -32.56 -13.15
C PRO A 413 43.14 -32.01 -12.61
N PRO A 414 43.75 -32.66 -11.59
CA PRO A 414 44.92 -32.16 -10.88
C PRO A 414 46.16 -31.97 -11.75
N ASP A 415 46.33 -32.76 -12.81
CA ASP A 415 47.50 -32.64 -13.70
C ASP A 415 47.45 -31.37 -14.57
N LEU A 416 46.26 -30.74 -14.70
CA LEU A 416 46.10 -29.42 -15.31
C LEU A 416 46.33 -28.27 -14.31
N ARG A 417 46.47 -28.58 -13.03
CA ARG A 417 46.77 -27.64 -11.93
C ARG A 417 47.85 -28.22 -10.99
N PRO A 418 49.05 -28.50 -11.52
CA PRO A 418 50.06 -29.26 -10.79
C PRO A 418 50.57 -28.52 -9.54
N MET A 419 51.06 -29.31 -8.60
CA MET A 419 51.83 -28.87 -7.43
C MET A 419 53.17 -29.57 -7.48
N VAL A 420 54.25 -28.80 -7.59
CA VAL A 420 55.61 -29.31 -7.81
C VAL A 420 56.47 -28.97 -6.60
N GLN A 421 57.24 -29.94 -6.14
CA GLN A 421 58.22 -29.72 -5.08
C GLN A 421 59.47 -29.06 -5.69
N LEU A 422 59.95 -28.01 -5.05
CA LEU A 422 61.20 -27.33 -5.39
C LEU A 422 62.33 -27.81 -4.46
N ASP A 423 63.56 -27.58 -4.89
CA ASP A 423 64.74 -27.78 -4.05
C ASP A 423 64.63 -26.93 -2.77
N GLY A 424 64.96 -27.53 -1.62
CA GLY A 424 64.79 -26.90 -0.31
C GLY A 424 63.43 -27.11 0.36
N GLY A 425 62.61 -28.05 -0.12
CA GLY A 425 61.38 -28.48 0.57
C GLY A 425 60.18 -27.54 0.41
N ARG A 426 60.28 -26.54 -0.48
CA ARG A 426 59.18 -25.65 -0.86
C ARG A 426 58.30 -26.31 -1.92
N PHE A 427 57.08 -25.82 -2.08
CA PHE A 427 56.17 -26.24 -3.14
C PHE A 427 55.76 -25.05 -3.99
N ALA A 428 55.74 -25.24 -5.30
CA ALA A 428 55.09 -24.36 -6.26
C ALA A 428 53.70 -24.92 -6.58
N THR A 429 52.67 -24.10 -6.43
CA THR A 429 51.26 -24.48 -6.66
C THR A 429 50.66 -23.58 -7.73
N SER A 430 49.84 -24.16 -8.62
CA SER A 430 48.96 -23.36 -9.49
C SER A 430 47.98 -22.51 -8.66
N ASP A 431 47.76 -21.25 -9.06
CA ASP A 431 46.78 -20.33 -8.45
C ASP A 431 45.36 -20.93 -8.38
N LEU A 432 45.02 -21.81 -9.33
CA LEU A 432 43.72 -22.50 -9.34
C LEU A 432 43.49 -23.31 -8.06
N ASN A 433 44.54 -23.93 -7.51
CA ASN A 433 44.42 -24.70 -6.27
C ASN A 433 44.06 -23.79 -5.10
N ASP A 434 44.62 -22.57 -5.05
CA ASP A 434 44.28 -21.59 -4.02
C ASP A 434 42.86 -21.06 -4.16
N LEU A 435 42.39 -20.85 -5.40
CA LEU A 435 41.00 -20.46 -5.66
C LEU A 435 40.02 -21.56 -5.24
N TYR A 436 40.25 -22.82 -5.64
CA TYR A 436 39.41 -23.94 -5.20
C TYR A 436 39.42 -24.10 -3.69
N ARG A 437 40.59 -24.00 -3.05
CA ARG A 437 40.72 -24.06 -1.59
C ARG A 437 39.88 -22.99 -0.90
N ARG A 438 39.89 -21.76 -1.41
CA ARG A 438 39.06 -20.66 -0.87
C ARG A 438 37.57 -20.92 -1.05
N VAL A 439 37.16 -21.53 -2.17
CA VAL A 439 35.77 -21.91 -2.40
C VAL A 439 35.34 -22.96 -1.39
N ILE A 440 36.11 -24.04 -1.24
CA ILE A 440 35.81 -25.13 -0.30
C ILE A 440 35.74 -24.61 1.14
N ASN A 441 36.73 -23.80 1.56
CA ASN A 441 36.75 -23.21 2.91
C ASN A 441 35.58 -22.28 3.24
N ARG A 442 34.93 -21.69 2.23
CA ARG A 442 33.75 -20.83 2.44
C ARG A 442 32.44 -21.60 2.30
N ASN A 443 32.49 -22.74 1.62
CA ASN A 443 31.34 -23.60 1.37
C ASN A 443 31.08 -24.53 2.56
N ASN A 444 32.15 -25.05 3.17
CA ASN A 444 32.14 -25.71 4.47
C ASN A 444 31.90 -24.68 5.58
#